data_AF-A0A090KPU8-F1
#
_entry.id   AF-A0A090KPU8-F1
#
_cell.length_a   1.000
_cell.length_b   1.000
_cell.length_c   1.000
_cell.angle_alpha   90.00
_cell.angle_beta   90.00
_cell.angle_gamma   90.00
#
_symmetry.space_group_name_H-M   'P 1'
#
loop_
_entity.id
_entity.type
_entity.pdbx_description
1 polymer ?
#
loop_
_entity_poly.entity_id
_entity_poly.type
_entity_poly.pdbx_seq_one_letter_code
_entity_poly.pdbx_strand_id
1 'polypeptide(L)'
;MAWAFGGRVNSMSRPWVILTRRYGGDTRSPSVAQLAEAIAELYHETLPGMTEGDYAEHGAASLRYAYDDGPMYVLEANRLREVRLEEWADQDYEQALTSPRRMREVSEDQALRLWIWLAEGEIDRVRSQSWE
;
A
#
# COMPACT_ATOMS: atom_id res chain seq x y z
N MET A 1 -11.61 -31.32 -39.20
CA MET A 1 -12.26 -30.11 -38.64
C MET A 1 -11.69 -29.89 -37.26
N ALA A 2 -10.73 -28.98 -37.11
CA ALA A 2 -10.14 -28.63 -35.82
C ALA A 2 -10.88 -27.41 -35.27
N TRP A 3 -11.45 -27.53 -34.07
CA TRP A 3 -12.03 -26.42 -33.33
C TRP A 3 -10.89 -25.75 -32.55
N ALA A 4 -10.58 -24.50 -32.90
CA ALA A 4 -9.67 -23.69 -32.12
C ALA A 4 -10.42 -23.14 -30.88
N PHE A 5 -10.04 -23.59 -29.69
CA PHE A 5 -10.40 -22.90 -28.46
C PHE A 5 -9.67 -21.55 -28.45
N GLY A 6 -10.42 -20.48 -28.74
CA GLY A 6 -9.98 -19.12 -28.48
C GLY A 6 -9.91 -18.89 -26.98
N GLY A 7 -8.76 -19.16 -26.37
CA GLY A 7 -8.45 -18.67 -25.04
C GLY A 7 -8.49 -17.15 -25.10
N ARG A 8 -9.43 -16.52 -24.39
CA ARG A 8 -9.35 -15.10 -24.09
C ARG A 8 -8.02 -14.90 -23.37
N VAL A 9 -7.09 -14.21 -24.01
CA VAL A 9 -6.02 -13.55 -23.28
C VAL A 9 -6.74 -12.49 -22.47
N ASN A 10 -6.97 -12.75 -21.18
CA ASN A 10 -7.49 -11.74 -20.26
C ASN A 10 -6.38 -10.70 -20.19
N SER A 11 -6.50 -9.64 -20.99
CA SER A 11 -5.53 -8.55 -20.98
C SER A 11 -5.75 -7.81 -19.67
N MET A 12 -5.09 -8.27 -18.60
CA MET A 12 -5.06 -7.53 -17.34
C MET A 12 -4.59 -6.12 -17.67
N SER A 13 -5.28 -5.12 -17.11
CA SER A 13 -4.90 -3.72 -17.29
C SER A 13 -3.45 -3.53 -16.82
N ARG A 14 -2.81 -2.44 -17.22
CA ARG A 14 -1.54 -2.09 -16.58
C ARG A 14 -1.83 -1.76 -15.11
N PRO A 15 -0.99 -2.23 -14.17
CA PRO A 15 -1.17 -1.85 -12.78
C PRO A 15 -0.86 -0.36 -12.63
N TRP A 16 -1.53 0.27 -11.67
CA TRP A 16 -1.22 1.62 -11.22
C TRP A 16 -0.78 1.59 -9.76
N VAL A 17 0.03 2.58 -9.39
CA VAL A 17 0.53 2.76 -8.03
C VAL A 17 0.19 4.16 -7.56
N ILE A 18 -0.48 4.28 -6.42
CA ILE A 18 -0.86 5.57 -5.82
C ILE A 18 -0.35 5.62 -4.38
N LEU A 19 0.48 6.61 -4.10
CA LEU A 19 0.85 7.00 -2.74
C LEU A 19 -0.13 8.09 -2.28
N THR A 20 -0.77 7.88 -1.13
CA THR A 20 -1.53 8.89 -0.41
C THR A 20 -0.77 9.25 0.87
N ARG A 21 -0.33 10.51 0.99
CA ARG A 21 0.45 10.99 2.15
C ARG A 21 -0.44 11.25 3.37
N ARG A 22 0.18 11.39 4.54
CA ARG A 22 -0.54 11.57 5.82
C ARG A 22 -1.38 12.85 5.93
N TYR A 23 -0.98 13.90 5.22
CA TYR A 23 -1.73 15.17 5.13
C TYR A 23 -2.67 15.20 3.91
N GLY A 24 -2.92 14.04 3.30
CA GLY A 24 -3.60 13.91 2.03
C GLY A 24 -2.68 14.20 0.83
N GLY A 25 -3.27 14.12 -0.36
CA GLY A 25 -2.57 14.30 -1.62
C GLY A 25 -2.10 12.96 -2.21
N ASP A 26 -2.54 12.71 -3.45
CA ASP A 26 -2.22 11.50 -4.19
C ASP A 26 -1.08 11.75 -5.18
N THR A 27 -0.07 10.89 -5.13
CA THR A 27 0.99 10.82 -6.14
C THR A 27 0.86 9.52 -6.91
N ARG A 28 0.61 9.62 -8.23
CA ARG A 28 0.64 8.47 -9.15
C ARG A 28 2.08 8.13 -9.52
N SER A 29 2.39 6.84 -9.55
CA SER A 29 3.71 6.30 -9.87
C SER A 29 4.82 6.98 -9.05
N PRO A 30 4.75 6.94 -7.70
CA PRO A 30 5.71 7.60 -6.83
C PRO A 30 7.12 7.05 -7.04
N SER A 31 8.11 7.94 -7.02
CA SER A 31 9.52 7.54 -6.96
C SER A 31 9.89 7.00 -5.57
N VAL A 32 10.98 6.22 -5.49
CA VAL A 32 11.51 5.74 -4.20
C VAL A 32 11.80 6.89 -3.24
N ALA A 33 12.27 8.04 -3.74
CA ALA A 33 12.50 9.22 -2.91
C ALA A 33 11.20 9.76 -2.30
N GLN A 34 10.09 9.77 -3.05
CA GLN A 34 8.78 10.20 -2.55
C GLN A 34 8.18 9.19 -1.55
N LEU A 35 8.44 7.89 -1.75
CA LEU A 35 8.08 6.86 -0.76
C LEU A 35 8.84 7.08 0.55
N ALA A 36 10.16 7.29 0.45
CA ALA A 36 11.01 7.55 1.61
C ALA A 36 10.59 8.81 2.37
N GLU A 37 10.28 9.90 1.65
CA GLU A 37 9.80 11.15 2.25
C GLU A 37 8.49 10.93 3.02
N ALA A 38 7.51 10.23 2.43
CA ALA A 38 6.23 9.96 3.08
C ALA A 38 6.35 9.03 4.30
N ILE A 39 7.29 8.08 4.28
CA ILE A 39 7.63 7.28 5.46
C ILE A 39 8.32 8.15 6.52
N ALA A 40 9.27 9.00 6.13
CA ALA A 40 9.95 9.91 7.05
C ALA A 40 8.98 10.87 7.74
N GLU A 41 7.94 11.36 7.04
CA GLU A 41 6.86 12.17 7.61
C GLU A 41 6.12 11.47 8.77
N LEU A 42 6.07 10.14 8.79
CA LEU A 42 5.45 9.34 9.86
C LEU A 42 6.41 9.04 11.01
N TYR A 43 7.70 8.84 10.71
CA TYR A 43 8.70 8.35 11.67
C TYR A 43 9.46 9.46 12.40
N HIS A 44 9.67 10.61 11.75
CA HIS A 44 10.43 11.75 12.29
C HIS A 44 9.52 12.88 12.74
N GLU A 45 8.32 12.55 13.21
CA GLU A 45 7.34 13.55 13.55
C GLU A 45 7.80 14.45 14.71
N THR A 46 8.12 15.70 14.35
CA THR A 46 8.36 16.81 15.28
C THR A 46 7.36 17.91 15.00
N LEU A 47 6.12 17.76 15.45
CA LEU A 47 5.13 18.85 15.44
C LEU A 47 4.77 19.24 16.88
N PRO A 48 5.39 20.29 17.43
CA PRO A 48 4.98 20.86 18.69
C PRO A 48 3.53 21.36 18.59
N GLY A 49 2.65 20.86 19.46
CA GLY A 49 1.29 21.39 19.62
C GLY A 49 0.18 20.63 18.89
N MET A 50 0.42 19.45 18.33
CA MET A 50 -0.67 18.56 17.88
C MET A 50 -1.36 17.87 19.07
N THR A 51 -2.68 17.75 18.97
CA THR A 51 -3.53 17.06 19.93
C THR A 51 -3.77 15.61 19.50
N GLU A 52 -4.23 14.75 20.41
CA GLU A 52 -4.68 13.37 20.07
C GLU A 52 -5.79 13.36 19.00
N GLY A 53 -6.59 14.44 18.90
CA GLY A 53 -7.58 14.60 17.83
C GLY A 53 -6.94 14.78 16.46
N ASP A 54 -5.89 15.59 16.35
CA ASP A 54 -5.16 15.81 15.10
C ASP A 54 -4.45 14.51 14.63
N TYR A 55 -3.99 13.70 15.58
CA TYR A 55 -3.39 12.40 15.29
C TYR A 55 -4.38 11.35 14.80
N ALA A 56 -5.65 11.42 15.22
CA ALA A 56 -6.69 10.52 14.74
C ALA A 56 -7.08 10.83 13.28
N GLU A 57 -6.91 12.08 12.83
CA GLU A 57 -7.26 12.53 11.48
C GLU A 57 -6.10 12.38 10.47
N HIS A 58 -4.83 12.47 10.93
CA HIS A 58 -3.64 12.48 10.05
C HIS A 58 -2.57 11.43 10.45
N GLY A 59 -3.00 10.31 11.02
CA GLY A 59 -2.09 9.34 11.64
C GLY A 59 -1.35 8.39 10.69
N ALA A 60 -1.73 8.31 9.42
CA ALA A 60 -1.26 7.29 8.49
C ALA A 60 -1.10 7.76 7.05
N ALA A 61 -0.20 7.11 6.31
CA ALA A 61 -0.05 7.22 4.87
C ALA A 61 -0.20 5.82 4.25
N SER A 62 -0.63 5.75 2.99
CA SER A 62 -0.86 4.47 2.32
C SER A 62 -0.31 4.42 0.90
N LEU A 63 0.14 3.23 0.51
CA LEU A 63 0.54 2.91 -0.85
C LEU A 63 -0.41 1.86 -1.40
N ARG A 64 -1.00 2.15 -2.56
CA ARG A 64 -1.92 1.27 -3.28
C ARG A 64 -1.27 0.79 -4.56
N TYR A 65 -1.30 -0.51 -4.81
CA TYR A 65 -0.98 -1.14 -6.09
C TYR A 65 -2.22 -1.89 -6.56
N ALA A 66 -2.71 -1.59 -7.77
CA ALA A 66 -3.99 -2.14 -8.22
C ALA A 66 -4.09 -2.18 -9.74
N TYR A 67 -5.12 -2.88 -10.21
CA TYR A 67 -5.53 -2.94 -11.61
C TYR A 67 -6.87 -2.20 -11.77
N ASP A 68 -7.19 -1.75 -12.99
CA ASP A 68 -8.51 -1.18 -13.29
C ASP A 68 -9.60 -2.26 -13.19
N ASP A 69 -9.24 -3.49 -13.55
CA ASP A 69 -10.06 -4.70 -13.46
C ASP A 69 -9.20 -5.83 -12.86
N GLY A 70 -9.17 -5.89 -11.53
CA GLY A 70 -8.37 -6.86 -10.78
C GLY A 70 -8.05 -6.41 -9.35
N PRO A 71 -7.27 -7.21 -8.62
CA PRO A 71 -7.05 -7.02 -7.20
C PRO A 71 -6.30 -5.73 -6.89
N MET A 72 -6.58 -5.18 -5.72
CA MET A 72 -5.85 -4.07 -5.13
C MET A 72 -5.16 -4.51 -3.84
N TYR A 73 -3.94 -4.04 -3.65
CA TYR A 73 -3.10 -4.27 -2.49
C TYR A 73 -2.77 -2.94 -1.84
N VAL A 74 -2.98 -2.85 -0.53
CA VAL A 74 -2.80 -1.62 0.23
C VAL A 74 -1.83 -1.87 1.37
N LEU A 75 -0.75 -1.09 1.42
CA LEU A 75 0.10 -0.98 2.60
C LEU A 75 -0.13 0.38 3.25
N GLU A 76 -0.74 0.37 4.43
CA GLU A 76 -0.88 1.55 5.29
C GLU A 76 0.23 1.51 6.34
N ALA A 77 0.96 2.61 6.52
CA ALA A 77 1.91 2.80 7.61
C ALA A 77 1.45 3.99 8.46
N ASN A 78 1.63 3.88 9.78
CA ASN A 78 1.27 4.96 10.70
C ASN A 78 2.44 5.40 11.59
N ARG A 79 2.24 6.52 12.29
CA ARG A 79 3.24 7.10 13.20
C ARG A 79 3.63 6.18 14.37
N LEU A 80 2.79 5.20 14.71
CA LEU A 80 3.04 4.22 15.76
C LEU A 80 3.88 3.03 15.28
N ARG A 81 4.45 3.12 14.08
CA ARG A 81 5.27 2.06 13.47
C ARG A 81 4.51 0.76 13.28
N GLU A 82 3.19 0.87 13.08
CA GLU A 82 2.36 -0.23 12.61
C GLU A 82 2.21 -0.12 11.09
N VAL A 83 2.38 -1.24 10.41
CA VAL A 83 2.07 -1.40 8.99
C VAL A 83 0.94 -2.41 8.85
N ARG A 84 -0.09 -2.05 8.09
CA ARG A 84 -1.23 -2.90 7.77
C ARG A 84 -1.24 -3.23 6.28
N LEU A 85 -1.33 -4.52 5.97
CA LEU A 85 -1.56 -5.03 4.62
C LEU A 85 -3.03 -5.40 4.47
N GLU A 86 -3.67 -4.86 3.45
CA GLU A 86 -5.02 -5.23 3.01
C GLU A 86 -5.00 -5.65 1.55
N GLU A 87 -5.90 -6.56 1.20
CA GLU A 87 -6.05 -7.08 -0.14
C GLU A 87 -7.53 -7.10 -0.50
N TRP A 88 -7.85 -6.51 -1.63
CA TRP A 88 -9.21 -6.26 -2.09
C TRP A 88 -9.38 -6.84 -3.50
N ALA A 89 -10.58 -7.32 -3.80
CA ALA A 89 -10.91 -7.90 -5.10
C ALA A 89 -10.81 -6.87 -6.23
N ASP A 90 -11.08 -5.60 -5.90
CA ASP A 90 -11.06 -4.44 -6.78
C ASP A 90 -10.72 -3.16 -5.99
N GLN A 91 -10.73 -2.01 -6.69
CA GLN A 91 -10.42 -0.70 -6.14
C GLN A 91 -11.55 -0.05 -5.32
N ASP A 92 -12.75 -0.65 -5.30
CA ASP A 92 -13.93 -0.09 -4.64
C ASP A 92 -14.01 -0.47 -3.16
N TYR A 93 -13.06 -1.27 -2.66
CA TYR A 93 -12.99 -1.73 -1.27
C TYR A 93 -14.25 -2.51 -0.82
N GLU A 94 -14.96 -3.17 -1.75
CA GLU A 94 -16.19 -3.87 -1.41
C GLU A 94 -15.94 -5.29 -0.87
N GLN A 95 -14.96 -6.01 -1.43
CA GLN A 95 -14.66 -7.39 -1.07
C GLN A 95 -13.18 -7.57 -0.68
N ALA A 96 -12.93 -7.79 0.60
CA ALA A 96 -11.62 -8.18 1.09
C ALA A 96 -11.30 -9.63 0.67
N LEU A 97 -10.11 -9.85 0.12
CA LEU A 97 -9.63 -11.18 -0.29
C LEU A 97 -9.08 -11.99 0.90
N THR A 98 -8.61 -11.29 1.93
CA THR A 98 -8.10 -11.88 3.17
C THR A 98 -8.33 -10.91 4.33
N SER A 99 -8.29 -11.42 5.57
CA SER A 99 -8.26 -10.56 6.74
C SER A 99 -7.03 -9.63 6.71
N PRO A 100 -7.17 -8.36 7.12
CA PRO A 100 -6.03 -7.45 7.21
C PRO A 100 -4.94 -8.03 8.11
N ARG A 101 -3.70 -7.90 7.66
CA ARG A 101 -2.51 -8.41 8.33
C ARG A 101 -1.68 -7.26 8.87
N ARG A 102 -1.05 -7.43 10.03
CA ARG A 102 -0.33 -6.32 10.69
C ARG A 102 1.10 -6.69 11.03
N MET A 103 1.94 -5.67 11.05
CA MET A 103 3.28 -5.72 11.65
C MET A 103 3.42 -4.51 12.56
N ARG A 104 3.95 -4.71 13.76
CA ARG A 104 4.21 -3.64 14.74
C ARG A 104 5.70 -3.45 14.93
N GLU A 105 6.05 -2.30 15.51
CA GLU A 105 7.45 -1.93 15.77
C GLU A 105 8.32 -1.96 14.50
N VAL A 106 7.70 -1.73 13.34
CA VAL A 106 8.37 -1.76 12.04
C VAL A 106 9.41 -0.65 11.99
N SER A 107 10.62 -0.94 11.54
CA SER A 107 11.63 0.11 11.35
C SER A 107 11.33 0.94 10.11
N GLU A 108 11.84 2.17 10.06
CA GLU A 108 11.67 3.06 8.91
C GLU A 108 12.13 2.40 7.60
N ASP A 109 13.34 1.80 7.62
CA ASP A 109 13.90 1.06 6.49
C ASP A 109 13.04 -0.13 6.07
N GLN A 110 12.41 -0.81 7.03
CA GLN A 110 11.55 -1.96 6.75
C GLN A 110 10.23 -1.50 6.12
N ALA A 111 9.63 -0.42 6.63
CA ALA A 111 8.42 0.17 6.05
C ALA A 111 8.69 0.65 4.62
N LEU A 112 9.79 1.36 4.39
CA LEU A 112 10.21 1.80 3.05
C LEU A 112 10.41 0.61 2.11
N ARG A 113 11.08 -0.45 2.58
CA ARG A 113 11.32 -1.65 1.76
C ARG A 113 10.04 -2.37 1.37
N LEU A 114 9.08 -2.47 2.29
CA LEU A 114 7.75 -3.01 2.00
C LEU A 114 7.04 -2.20 0.91
N TRP A 115 7.09 -0.87 1.00
CA TRP A 115 6.50 0.01 0.00
C TRP A 115 7.18 -0.09 -1.37
N ILE A 116 8.50 -0.21 -1.42
CA ILE A 116 9.24 -0.43 -2.67
C ILE A 116 8.79 -1.74 -3.33
N TRP A 117 8.74 -2.84 -2.58
CA TRP A 117 8.28 -4.12 -3.12
C TRP A 117 6.85 -4.06 -3.64
N LEU A 118 5.95 -3.37 -2.92
CA LEU A 118 4.58 -3.19 -3.39
C LEU A 118 4.55 -2.36 -4.69
N ALA A 119 5.29 -1.26 -4.76
CA ALA A 119 5.35 -0.42 -5.96
C ALA A 119 5.92 -1.16 -7.19
N GLU A 120 6.82 -2.12 -6.96
CA GLU A 120 7.42 -2.98 -8.00
C GLU A 120 6.52 -4.16 -8.39
N GLY A 121 5.41 -4.39 -7.69
CA GLY A 121 4.51 -5.52 -7.92
C GLY A 121 5.00 -6.85 -7.33
N GLU A 122 5.96 -6.81 -6.41
CA GLU A 122 6.52 -7.97 -5.71
C GLU A 122 5.60 -8.44 -4.58
N ILE A 123 4.33 -8.71 -4.91
CA ILE A 123 3.25 -8.99 -3.94
C ILE A 123 3.58 -10.21 -3.07
N ASP A 124 4.08 -11.29 -3.65
CA ASP A 124 4.42 -12.51 -2.89
C ASP A 124 5.55 -12.25 -1.90
N ARG A 125 6.46 -11.32 -2.22
CA ARG A 125 7.51 -10.89 -1.30
C ARG A 125 6.95 -10.08 -0.14
N VAL A 126 6.00 -9.20 -0.41
CA VAL A 126 5.26 -8.48 0.66
C VAL A 126 4.51 -9.48 1.53
N ARG A 127 3.75 -10.42 0.95
CA ARG A 127 2.94 -11.41 1.68
C ARG A 127 3.76 -12.37 2.54
N SER A 128 5.01 -12.65 2.18
CA SER A 128 5.90 -13.59 2.90
C SER A 128 6.63 -12.98 4.10
N GLN A 129 6.41 -11.69 4.39
CA GLN A 129 6.92 -11.09 5.62
C GLN A 129 6.20 -11.65 6.87
N SER A 130 6.78 -11.39 8.04
CA SER A 130 6.29 -11.88 9.34
C SER A 130 5.07 -11.11 9.84
N TRP A 131 3.95 -11.23 9.12
CA TRP A 131 2.68 -10.64 9.49
C TRP A 131 2.01 -11.37 10.66
N GLU A 132 1.26 -10.63 11.48
CA GLU A 132 0.34 -11.09 12.53
C GLU A 132 -1.12 -11.04 12.07
#